data_AF-A0A961RX29-F1
#
_entry.id   AF-A0A961RX29-F1
#
_cell.length_a   1.000
_cell.length_b   1.000
_cell.length_c   1.000
_cell.angle_alpha   90.00
_cell.angle_beta   90.00
_cell.angle_gamma   90.00
#
_symmetry.space_group_name_H-M   'P 1'
#
loop_
_entity.id
_entity.type
_entity.pdbx_description
1 polymer ?
#
loop_
_entity_poly.entity_id
_entity_poly.type
_entity_poly.pdbx_seq_one_letter_code
_entity_poly.pdbx_strand_id
1 'polypeptide(L)'
;MAEHGSSGSTSQDFDAHQATYNGFIKGSVALTLLCIYTLIALVVFRFVNNFNLLLGFGGLVIGIVAVLIDLKASGKWFLSGAWAVIFGLVTAVAIS
;
A
#
# COMPACT_ATOMS: atom_id res chain seq x y z
N MET A 1 12.44 29.61 -43.97
CA MET A 1 13.31 29.28 -42.83
C MET A 1 12.36 28.94 -41.70
N ALA A 2 12.20 27.65 -41.39
CA ALA A 2 11.32 27.25 -40.29
C ALA A 2 11.98 27.69 -38.98
N GLU A 3 11.28 28.48 -38.18
CA GLU A 3 11.77 28.92 -36.88
C GLU A 3 11.83 27.71 -35.93
N HIS A 4 13.05 27.25 -35.63
CA HIS A 4 13.30 26.28 -34.58
C HIS A 4 13.28 27.05 -33.25
N GLY A 5 12.08 27.22 -32.69
CA GLY A 5 11.90 27.76 -31.35
C GLY A 5 12.49 26.83 -30.30
N SER A 6 13.79 26.94 -30.06
CA SER A 6 14.46 26.37 -28.90
C SER A 6 14.21 27.26 -27.68
N SER A 7 14.11 26.64 -26.50
CA SER A 7 14.19 27.27 -25.16
C SER A 7 12.87 27.71 -24.49
N GLY A 8 11.90 26.79 -24.34
CA GLY A 8 10.75 27.01 -23.44
C GLY A 8 10.22 25.77 -22.71
N SER A 9 10.75 24.57 -22.98
CA SER A 9 10.09 23.30 -22.63
C SER A 9 10.69 22.53 -21.45
N THR A 10 11.76 22.99 -20.82
CA THR A 10 12.49 22.18 -19.82
C THR A 10 11.78 22.09 -18.48
N SER A 11 11.22 23.19 -17.95
CA SER A 11 10.54 23.19 -16.64
C SER A 11 9.23 22.42 -16.63
N GLN A 12 8.44 22.53 -17.70
CA GLN A 12 7.12 21.90 -17.80
C GLN A 12 7.21 20.36 -17.96
N ASP A 13 8.32 19.85 -18.51
CA ASP A 13 8.61 18.42 -18.68
C ASP A 13 9.03 17.78 -17.34
N PHE A 14 9.82 18.48 -16.53
CA PHE A 14 10.24 18.00 -15.21
C PHE A 14 9.06 17.81 -14.24
N ASP A 15 8.09 18.73 -14.24
CA ASP A 15 6.90 18.63 -13.36
C ASP A 15 6.06 17.39 -13.68
N ALA A 16 5.88 17.08 -14.97
CA ALA A 16 5.14 15.90 -15.41
C ALA A 16 5.85 14.59 -15.02
N HIS A 17 7.18 14.55 -15.18
CA HIS A 17 8.00 13.42 -14.74
C HIS A 17 7.96 13.23 -13.23
N GLN A 18 8.04 14.32 -12.46
CA GLN A 18 7.96 14.29 -11.01
C GLN A 18 6.61 13.77 -10.53
N ALA A 19 5.51 14.22 -11.14
CA ALA A 19 4.17 13.72 -10.83
C ALA A 19 4.04 12.21 -11.10
N THR A 20 4.58 11.73 -12.22
CA THR A 20 4.58 10.32 -12.60
C THR A 20 5.38 9.47 -11.62
N TYR A 21 6.60 9.91 -11.28
CA TYR A 21 7.45 9.23 -10.31
C TYR A 21 6.80 9.14 -8.94
N ASN A 22 6.20 10.24 -8.46
CA ASN A 22 5.48 10.25 -7.19
C ASN A 22 4.27 9.29 -7.20
N GLY A 23 3.56 9.19 -8.33
CA GLY A 23 2.49 8.22 -8.52
C GLY A 23 3.00 6.78 -8.45
N PHE A 24 4.10 6.48 -9.14
CA PHE A 24 4.74 5.17 -9.12
C PHE A 24 5.17 4.76 -7.71
N ILE A 25 5.86 5.65 -6.97
CA ILE A 25 6.29 5.37 -5.59
C ILE A 25 5.10 5.15 -4.66
N LYS A 26 4.02 5.92 -4.80
CA LYS A 26 2.81 5.70 -4.00
C LYS A 26 2.14 4.37 -4.34
N GLY A 27 2.06 4.03 -5.62
CA GLY A 27 1.48 2.76 -6.07
C GLY A 27 2.30 1.54 -5.63
N SER A 28 3.63 1.63 -5.68
CA SER A 28 4.50 0.54 -5.25
C SER A 28 4.38 0.26 -3.75
N VAL A 29 4.34 1.31 -2.91
CA VAL A 29 4.13 1.14 -1.46
C VAL A 29 2.76 0.53 -1.15
N ALA A 30 1.69 0.97 -1.82
CA ALA A 30 0.36 0.35 -1.67
C ALA A 30 0.39 -1.13 -2.04
N LEU A 31 1.01 -1.48 -3.16
CA LEU A 31 1.13 -2.88 -3.60
C LEU A 31 1.89 -3.72 -2.59
N THR A 32 3.02 -3.21 -2.08
CA THR A 32 3.81 -3.90 -1.05
C THR A 32 2.98 -4.18 0.20
N LEU A 33 2.20 -3.21 0.68
CA LEU A 33 1.34 -3.40 1.85
C LEU A 33 0.24 -4.43 1.59
N LEU A 34 -0.40 -4.40 0.42
CA LEU A 34 -1.41 -5.40 0.03
C LEU A 34 -0.82 -6.82 -0.04
N CYS A 35 0.42 -6.96 -0.54
CA CYS A 35 1.13 -8.23 -0.50
C CYS A 35 1.35 -8.69 0.95
N ILE A 36 1.80 -7.81 1.86
CA ILE A 36 1.99 -8.13 3.27
C ILE A 36 0.69 -8.61 3.91
N TYR A 37 -0.41 -7.87 3.74
CA TYR A 37 -1.72 -8.26 4.27
C TYR A 37 -2.18 -9.63 3.75
N THR A 38 -1.97 -9.89 2.46
CA THR A 38 -2.27 -11.19 1.85
C THR A 38 -1.46 -12.31 2.50
N LEU A 39 -0.15 -12.11 2.69
CA LEU A 39 0.71 -13.10 3.34
C LEU A 39 0.28 -13.38 4.78
N ILE A 40 -0.04 -12.35 5.57
CA ILE A 40 -0.54 -12.54 6.95
C ILE A 40 -1.87 -13.27 6.94
N ALA A 41 -2.80 -12.92 6.05
CA ALA A 41 -4.10 -13.60 5.95
C ALA A 41 -3.95 -15.08 5.57
N LEU A 42 -3.05 -15.41 4.63
CA LEU A 42 -2.76 -16.81 4.28
C LEU A 42 -2.18 -17.59 5.47
N VAL A 43 -1.33 -16.96 6.27
CA VAL A 43 -0.82 -17.54 7.52
C VAL A 43 -1.95 -17.81 8.52
N VAL A 44 -2.87 -16.85 8.70
CA VAL A 44 -4.06 -17.04 9.55
C VAL A 44 -4.90 -18.24 9.06
N PHE A 45 -5.22 -18.29 7.76
CA PHE A 45 -6.05 -19.36 7.22
C PHE A 45 -5.42 -20.74 7.39
N ARG A 46 -4.09 -20.83 7.30
CA ARG A 46 -3.37 -22.10 7.38
C ARG A 46 -3.15 -22.60 8.81
N PHE A 47 -2.83 -21.71 9.73
CA PHE A 47 -2.27 -22.07 11.04
C PHE A 47 -3.19 -21.79 12.24
N VAL A 48 -4.21 -20.94 12.09
CA VAL A 48 -5.17 -20.69 13.17
C VAL A 48 -6.29 -21.73 13.13
N ASN A 49 -6.53 -22.40 14.26
CA ASN A 49 -7.50 -23.50 14.35
C ASN A 49 -8.96 -23.03 14.46
N ASN A 50 -9.22 -21.88 15.09
CA ASN A 50 -10.56 -21.34 15.31
C ASN A 50 -10.64 -19.88 14.86
N PHE A 51 -11.77 -19.45 14.30
CA PHE A 51 -11.98 -18.08 13.78
C PHE A 51 -11.02 -17.64 12.67
N ASN A 52 -10.28 -18.56 12.04
CA ASN A 52 -9.34 -18.26 10.96
C ASN A 52 -9.96 -17.48 9.80
N LEU A 53 -11.19 -17.81 9.39
CA LEU A 53 -11.92 -17.08 8.35
C LEU A 53 -12.18 -15.63 8.77
N LEU A 54 -12.70 -15.42 9.97
CA LEU A 54 -13.06 -14.09 10.47
C LEU A 54 -11.82 -13.22 10.70
N LEU A 55 -10.77 -13.77 11.32
CA LEU A 55 -9.50 -13.07 11.53
C LEU A 55 -8.78 -12.78 10.21
N GLY A 56 -8.72 -13.76 9.31
CA GLY A 56 -7.98 -13.63 8.05
C GLY A 56 -8.68 -12.65 7.09
N PHE A 57 -9.97 -12.85 6.81
CA PHE A 57 -10.73 -11.91 5.98
C PHE A 57 -10.92 -10.56 6.65
N GLY A 58 -11.22 -10.53 7.95
CA GLY A 58 -11.39 -9.28 8.70
C GLY A 58 -10.12 -8.43 8.66
N GLY A 59 -8.97 -9.02 8.98
CA GLY A 59 -7.67 -8.35 8.91
C GLY A 59 -7.33 -7.87 7.50
N LEU A 60 -7.59 -8.69 6.48
CA LEU A 60 -7.35 -8.36 5.08
C LEU A 60 -8.23 -7.19 4.59
N VAL A 61 -9.54 -7.24 4.84
CA VAL A 61 -10.48 -6.19 4.42
C VAL A 61 -10.15 -4.87 5.11
N ILE A 62 -9.91 -4.90 6.42
CA ILE A 62 -9.51 -3.69 7.17
C ILE A 62 -8.17 -3.15 6.63
N GLY A 63 -7.22 -4.03 6.31
CA GLY A 63 -5.94 -3.66 5.72
C GLY A 63 -6.08 -2.97 4.35
N ILE A 64 -6.93 -3.50 3.47
CA ILE A 64 -7.23 -2.88 2.17
C ILE A 64 -7.84 -1.49 2.37
N VAL A 65 -8.83 -1.37 3.26
CA VAL A 65 -9.46 -0.07 3.57
C VAL A 65 -8.43 0.92 4.12
N ALA A 66 -7.55 0.49 5.02
CA ALA A 66 -6.48 1.33 5.55
C ALA A 66 -5.52 1.84 4.45
N VAL A 67 -5.13 0.96 3.51
CA VAL A 67 -4.30 1.35 2.34
C VAL A 67 -5.01 2.38 1.47
N LEU A 68 -6.30 2.21 1.20
CA LEU A 68 -7.09 3.17 0.42
C LEU A 68 -7.20 4.53 1.12
N ILE A 69 -7.35 4.54 2.45
CA ILE A 69 -7.35 5.77 3.25
C ILE A 69 -5.99 6.48 3.14
N ASP A 70 -4.89 5.75 3.32
CA ASP A 70 -3.54 6.34 3.25
C ASP A 70 -3.21 6.88 1.85
N LEU A 71 -3.64 6.18 0.79
CA LEU A 71 -3.52 6.65 -0.59
C LEU A 71 -4.22 8.00 -0.80
N LYS A 72 -5.38 8.19 -0.16
CA LYS A 72 -6.17 9.42 -0.27
C LYS A 72 -5.67 10.55 0.65
N ALA A 73 -5.14 10.20 1.82
CA ALA A 73 -4.72 11.14 2.88
C ALA A 73 -3.26 11.63 2.78
N SER A 74 -2.67 11.60 1.58
CA SER A 74 -1.30 12.08 1.27
C SER A 74 -0.15 11.07 1.43
N GLY A 75 -0.41 9.78 1.68
CA GLY A 75 0.63 8.74 1.63
C GLY A 75 1.60 8.76 2.81
N LYS A 76 1.11 9.08 4.02
CA LYS A 76 1.92 8.99 5.26
C LYS A 76 2.01 7.55 5.81
N TRP A 77 1.25 6.61 5.24
CA TRP A 77 1.27 5.15 5.49
C TRP A 77 1.21 4.69 6.96
N PHE A 78 0.92 5.58 7.91
CA PHE A 78 0.92 5.24 9.34
C PHE A 78 -0.25 4.32 9.69
N LEU A 79 -1.41 4.50 9.05
CA LEU A 79 -2.59 3.71 9.37
C LEU A 79 -2.43 2.27 8.86
N SER A 80 -2.12 2.13 7.57
CA SER A 80 -1.87 0.84 6.93
C SER A 80 -0.59 0.17 7.41
N GLY A 81 0.45 0.94 7.76
CA GLY A 81 1.65 0.39 8.39
C GLY A 81 1.38 -0.15 9.79
N ALA A 82 0.74 0.64 10.66
CA ALA A 82 0.44 0.24 12.03
C ALA A 82 -0.55 -0.94 12.06
N TRP A 83 -1.57 -0.94 11.21
CA TRP A 83 -2.51 -2.06 11.13
C TRP A 83 -1.82 -3.35 10.65
N ALA A 84 -0.86 -3.27 9.72
CA ALA A 84 -0.09 -4.45 9.30
C ALA A 84 0.70 -5.06 10.46
N VAL A 85 1.32 -4.22 11.30
CA VAL A 85 2.02 -4.67 12.51
C VAL A 85 1.06 -5.30 13.51
N ILE A 86 -0.06 -4.64 13.81
CA ILE A 86 -1.07 -5.16 14.74
C ILE A 86 -1.61 -6.50 14.24
N PHE A 87 -1.96 -6.59 12.95
CA PHE A 87 -2.49 -7.81 12.37
C PHE A 87 -1.47 -8.95 12.40
N GLY A 88 -0.20 -8.66 12.12
CA GLY A 88 0.90 -9.63 12.25
C GLY A 88 1.08 -10.12 13.69
N LEU A 89 1.07 -9.22 14.68
CA LEU A 89 1.20 -9.58 16.10
C LEU A 89 0.02 -10.41 16.60
N VAL A 90 -1.21 -10.00 16.29
CA VAL A 90 -2.41 -10.77 16.65
C VAL A 90 -2.36 -12.16 16.02
N THR A 91 -1.93 -12.25 14.76
CA THR A 91 -1.75 -13.53 14.07
C THR A 91 -0.70 -14.40 14.76
N ALA A 92 0.44 -13.84 15.15
CA ALA A 92 1.50 -14.58 15.85
C ALA A 92 1.00 -15.15 17.19
N VAL A 93 0.24 -14.35 17.96
CA VAL A 93 -0.35 -14.80 19.23
C VAL A 93 -1.43 -15.86 19.00
N ALA A 94 -2.23 -15.74 17.94
CA ALA A 94 -3.32 -16.67 17.65
C ALA A 94 -2.85 -18.06 17.17
N ILE A 95 -1.59 -18.18 16.73
CA ILE A 95 -0.98 -19.44 16.30
C ILE A 95 -0.19 -20.11 17.43
N SER A 96 0.19 -19.35 18.47
CA SER A 96 0.94 -19.84 19.64
C SER A 96 0.07 -20.67 20.57
#